data_AF-A0A6P0U7P7-F1
#
_entry.id   AF-A0A6P0U7P7-F1
#
_cell.length_a   1.000
_cell.length_b   1.000
_cell.length_c   1.000
_cell.angle_alpha   90.00
_cell.angle_beta   90.00
_cell.angle_gamma   90.00
#
_symmetry.space_group_name_H-M   'P 1'
#
loop_
_entity.id
_entity.type
_entity.pdbx_description
1 polymer ?
#
loop_
_entity_poly.entity_id
_entity_poly.type
_entity_poly.pdbx_seq_one_letter_code
_entity_poly.pdbx_strand_id
1 'polypeptide(L)'
;MLTNNPSTKGIIFNNIGAVYRRLKEFPKALNFYQEALVIHQENQDRFAIATTLDNMGVIYREQGKYSQALASHQQALDIREKLGDREGKGATIHNIGIVYRESGRYPEALQFLTHALIIDKQLGSRDWERITLGNIGKLLEKEQPELAIIFYKQSVNVTEDIRQNLKVLPVEQQESYIESVAEVYRSLADLLLQQKPVMEPYQILDLLKVQEIFEYIGNLEYDEYKSTEVPLLEMEKKFWKKYNQFIDAVSQDLDENPDILSAKLVDIQSLIDSQEVTNIVSELKKNASSQKLNVEILASLQSELKKHQQENTVVLYPLLLEDRIELILVSPNSLPLHRTVLVKQEEFEQALMEFRVGLTSTRKVGNKNRSDYRAMKAGLKFYNWLIKPIESHLKISGAKTIIYAPDSQLRYIPLAGLYDGEKWLVERFKINNITAASLIKFIPREEVNPQILAGALTEGNYKFIVAERRFDFNRLPFAGVEVEKLAEIFPETKKLLGNAFTKEAMESNMGSYNIVHFATHSAFVSGHPEESF
;
A
#
# COMPACT_ATOMS: atom_id res chain seq x y z
N MET A 1 -5.17 36.84 -18.02
CA MET A 1 -4.49 37.91 -17.25
C MET A 1 -3.72 37.41 -16.01
N LEU A 2 -3.70 36.11 -15.69
CA LEU A 2 -2.89 35.56 -14.57
C LEU A 2 -1.39 35.35 -14.91
N THR A 3 -0.98 35.54 -16.16
CA THR A 3 0.38 35.28 -16.68
C THR A 3 1.35 36.46 -16.58
N ASN A 4 0.90 37.63 -16.13
CA ASN A 4 1.73 38.85 -16.10
C ASN A 4 2.31 39.21 -14.72
N ASN A 5 2.09 38.38 -13.69
CA ASN A 5 2.76 38.53 -12.40
C ASN A 5 4.01 37.62 -12.36
N PRO A 6 5.24 38.18 -12.35
CA PRO A 6 6.47 37.41 -12.27
C PRO A 6 6.48 36.39 -11.12
N SER A 7 5.97 36.73 -9.94
CA SER A 7 5.92 35.81 -8.79
C SER A 7 5.01 34.61 -9.07
N THR A 8 3.84 34.83 -9.66
CA THR A 8 2.92 33.74 -10.05
C THR A 8 3.54 32.86 -11.14
N LYS A 9 4.27 33.45 -12.09
CA LYS A 9 4.97 32.70 -13.15
C LYS A 9 6.03 31.76 -12.58
N GLY A 10 6.83 32.21 -11.61
CA GLY A 10 7.82 31.38 -10.92
C GLY A 10 7.20 30.16 -10.24
N ILE A 11 6.10 30.36 -9.50
CA ILE A 11 5.35 29.27 -8.85
C ILE A 11 4.83 28.26 -9.88
N ILE A 12 4.26 28.73 -10.99
CA ILE A 12 3.76 27.86 -12.06
C ILE A 12 4.90 27.02 -12.64
N PHE A 13 6.06 27.62 -12.89
CA PHE A 13 7.21 26.89 -13.44
C PHE A 13 7.74 25.84 -12.46
N ASN A 14 7.81 26.17 -11.16
CA ASN A 14 8.15 25.18 -10.14
C ASN A 14 7.15 24.01 -10.13
N ASN A 15 5.85 24.28 -10.23
CA ASN A 15 4.84 23.22 -10.29
C ASN A 15 4.94 22.36 -11.56
N ILE A 16 5.20 22.97 -12.72
CA ILE A 16 5.46 22.23 -13.97
C ILE A 16 6.72 21.36 -13.84
N GLY A 17 7.77 21.88 -13.19
CA GLY A 17 8.96 21.11 -12.85
C GLY A 17 8.63 19.86 -12.03
N ALA A 18 7.77 19.99 -11.02
CA ALA A 18 7.33 18.87 -10.19
C ALA A 18 6.56 17.81 -10.99
N VAL A 19 5.70 18.23 -11.93
CA VAL A 19 5.00 17.31 -12.84
C VAL A 19 5.99 16.53 -13.72
N TYR A 20 6.94 17.22 -14.36
CA TYR A 20 7.95 16.53 -15.18
C TYR A 20 8.86 15.62 -14.36
N ARG A 21 9.16 15.96 -13.10
CA ARG A 21 9.86 15.05 -12.18
C ARG A 21 9.06 13.76 -11.96
N ARG A 22 7.76 13.85 -11.68
CA ARG A 22 6.89 12.67 -11.50
C ARG A 22 6.82 11.79 -12.76
N LEU A 23 6.91 12.40 -13.94
CA LEU A 23 7.02 11.70 -15.23
C LEU A 23 8.42 11.12 -15.51
N LYS A 24 9.38 11.28 -14.60
CA LYS A 24 10.81 10.93 -14.76
C LYS A 24 11.49 11.64 -15.94
N GLU A 25 10.93 12.76 -16.40
CA GLU A 25 11.52 13.62 -17.43
C GLU A 25 12.45 14.68 -16.80
N PHE A 26 13.49 14.19 -16.11
CA PHE A 26 14.37 15.02 -15.29
C PHE A 26 15.00 16.23 -15.99
N PRO A 27 15.46 16.16 -17.25
CA PRO A 27 16.02 17.33 -17.94
C PRO A 27 15.00 18.46 -18.11
N LYS A 28 13.74 18.13 -18.44
CA LYS A 28 12.69 19.14 -18.57
C LYS A 28 12.36 19.76 -17.22
N ALA A 29 12.25 18.93 -16.18
CA ALA A 29 11.99 19.40 -14.83
C ALA A 29 13.06 20.37 -14.33
N LEU A 30 14.35 20.05 -14.53
CA LEU A 30 15.46 20.95 -14.18
C LEU A 30 15.43 22.27 -14.95
N ASN A 31 15.07 22.26 -16.24
CA ASN A 31 14.92 23.51 -17.01
C ASN A 31 13.85 24.42 -16.41
N PHE A 32 12.67 23.88 -16.09
CA PHE A 32 11.60 24.67 -15.46
C PHE A 32 11.98 25.17 -14.06
N TYR A 33 12.65 24.35 -13.24
CA TYR A 33 13.16 24.81 -11.95
C TYR A 33 14.22 25.90 -12.11
N GLN A 34 15.11 25.80 -13.10
CA GLN A 34 16.12 26.84 -13.34
C GLN A 34 15.48 28.16 -13.77
N GLU A 35 14.45 28.13 -14.63
CA GLU A 35 13.69 29.32 -15.01
C GLU A 35 12.92 29.91 -13.80
N ALA A 36 12.30 29.05 -12.97
CA ALA A 36 11.65 29.48 -11.73
C ALA A 36 12.66 30.14 -10.77
N LEU A 37 13.84 29.54 -10.61
CA LEU A 37 14.90 30.04 -9.72
C LEU A 37 15.34 31.45 -10.12
N VAL A 38 15.55 31.71 -11.42
CA VAL A 38 15.90 33.05 -11.93
C VAL A 38 14.80 34.06 -11.59
N ILE A 39 13.54 33.71 -11.84
CA ILE A 39 12.39 34.58 -11.54
C ILE A 39 12.30 34.87 -10.03
N HIS A 40 12.47 33.86 -9.18
CA HIS A 40 12.44 34.05 -7.73
C HIS A 40 13.62 34.89 -7.22
N GLN A 41 14.80 34.76 -7.83
CA GLN A 41 15.96 35.62 -7.56
C GLN A 41 15.71 37.08 -7.96
N GLU A 42 15.17 37.33 -9.15
CA GLU A 42 14.79 38.67 -9.62
C GLU A 42 13.77 39.33 -8.69
N ASN A 43 12.82 38.54 -8.17
CA ASN A 43 11.80 38.98 -7.21
C ASN A 43 12.28 38.99 -5.74
N GLN A 44 13.51 38.54 -5.47
CA GLN A 44 14.08 38.39 -4.12
C GLN A 44 13.22 37.52 -3.17
N ASP A 45 12.46 36.57 -3.73
CA ASP A 45 11.62 35.65 -2.96
C ASP A 45 12.46 34.50 -2.38
N ARG A 46 13.05 34.74 -1.21
CA ARG A 46 13.98 33.80 -0.58
C ARG A 46 13.34 32.47 -0.21
N PHE A 47 12.05 32.45 0.15
CA PHE A 47 11.33 31.20 0.44
C PHE A 47 11.21 30.35 -0.83
N ALA A 48 10.77 30.96 -1.93
CA ALA A 48 10.63 30.24 -3.20
C ALA A 48 11.97 29.79 -3.79
N ILE A 49 13.05 30.57 -3.60
CA ILE A 49 14.42 30.15 -3.96
C ILE A 49 14.80 28.88 -3.22
N ALA A 50 14.64 28.83 -1.89
CA ALA A 50 14.98 27.64 -1.10
C ALA A 50 14.17 26.41 -1.53
N THR A 51 12.86 26.57 -1.75
CA THR A 51 11.98 25.50 -2.23
C THR A 51 12.40 25.00 -3.62
N THR A 52 12.77 25.89 -4.54
CA THR A 52 13.21 25.50 -5.88
C THR A 52 14.54 24.74 -5.84
N LEU A 53 15.49 25.19 -5.01
CA LEU A 53 16.77 24.52 -4.80
C LEU A 53 16.59 23.12 -4.21
N ASP A 54 15.70 22.95 -3.24
CA ASP A 54 15.36 21.64 -2.70
C ASP A 54 14.79 20.72 -3.78
N ASN A 55 13.84 21.21 -4.59
CA ASN A 55 13.26 20.44 -5.68
C ASN A 55 14.30 20.00 -6.72
N MET A 56 15.26 20.86 -7.05
CA MET A 56 16.40 20.51 -7.90
C MET A 56 17.30 19.46 -7.23
N GLY A 57 17.55 19.60 -5.93
CA GLY A 57 18.30 18.63 -5.12
C GLY A 57 17.70 17.23 -5.18
N VAL A 58 16.37 17.13 -5.08
CA VAL A 58 15.67 15.84 -5.21
C VAL A 58 15.85 15.23 -6.60
N ILE A 59 15.82 16.02 -7.68
CA ILE A 59 16.11 15.48 -9.02
C ILE A 59 17.54 14.96 -9.12
N TYR A 60 18.51 15.72 -8.61
CA TYR A 60 19.90 15.26 -8.64
C TYR A 60 20.07 13.95 -7.86
N ARG A 61 19.39 13.80 -6.73
CA ARG A 61 19.34 12.55 -5.97
C ARG A 61 18.76 11.40 -6.81
N GLU A 62 17.60 11.58 -7.43
CA GLU A 62 16.95 10.57 -8.28
C GLU A 62 17.80 10.19 -9.51
N GLN A 63 18.72 11.07 -9.94
CA GLN A 63 19.71 10.80 -10.98
C GLN A 63 21.02 10.15 -10.47
N GLY A 64 21.15 9.90 -9.15
CA GLY A 64 22.37 9.39 -8.52
C GLY A 64 23.50 10.43 -8.39
N LYS A 65 23.22 11.72 -8.62
CA LYS A 65 24.18 12.84 -8.54
C LYS A 65 24.24 13.41 -7.13
N TYR A 66 24.65 12.59 -6.17
CA TYR A 66 24.55 12.90 -4.74
C TYR A 66 25.29 14.18 -4.32
N SER A 67 26.47 14.46 -4.87
CA SER A 67 27.20 15.71 -4.55
C SER A 67 26.44 16.97 -4.98
N GLN A 68 25.75 16.93 -6.13
CA GLN A 68 24.94 18.06 -6.61
C GLN A 68 23.65 18.20 -5.80
N ALA A 69 23.06 17.07 -5.39
CA ALA A 69 21.91 17.05 -4.49
C ALA A 69 22.26 17.72 -3.15
N LEU A 70 23.34 17.28 -2.50
CA LEU A 70 23.83 17.86 -1.24
C LEU A 70 24.12 19.35 -1.38
N ALA A 71 24.79 19.78 -2.45
CA ALA A 71 25.06 21.20 -2.68
C ALA A 71 23.78 22.04 -2.80
N SER A 72 22.76 21.52 -3.50
CA SER A 72 21.48 22.22 -3.68
C SER A 72 20.70 22.30 -2.37
N HIS A 73 20.61 21.19 -1.63
CA HIS A 73 19.96 21.15 -0.32
C HIS A 73 20.68 22.01 0.72
N GLN A 74 22.02 22.05 0.73
CA GLN A 74 22.77 22.90 1.65
C GLN A 74 22.50 24.39 1.39
N GLN A 75 22.43 24.81 0.11
CA GLN A 75 22.06 26.19 -0.22
C GLN A 75 20.63 26.53 0.24
N ALA A 76 19.68 25.59 0.07
CA ALA A 76 18.32 25.76 0.58
C ALA A 76 18.29 25.87 2.12
N LEU A 77 19.04 25.00 2.81
CA LEU A 77 19.16 24.99 4.27
C LEU A 77 19.69 26.33 4.80
N ASP A 78 20.79 26.84 4.23
CA ASP A 78 21.38 28.11 4.63
C ASP A 78 20.40 29.30 4.47
N ILE A 79 19.53 29.24 3.45
CA ILE A 79 18.49 30.26 3.25
C ILE A 79 17.40 30.12 4.30
N ARG A 80 16.90 28.90 4.54
CA ARG A 80 15.83 28.62 5.50
C ARG A 80 16.23 28.96 6.93
N GLU A 81 17.47 28.69 7.31
CA GLU A 81 18.03 29.09 8.61
C GLU A 81 18.03 30.61 8.79
N LYS A 82 18.46 31.37 7.77
CA LYS A 82 18.42 32.84 7.78
C LYS A 82 17.00 33.41 7.79
N LEU A 83 16.00 32.64 7.35
CA LEU A 83 14.60 33.03 7.36
C LEU A 83 13.87 32.63 8.66
N GLY A 84 14.47 31.77 9.49
CA GLY A 84 13.78 31.14 10.61
C GLY A 84 12.68 30.15 10.18
N ASP A 85 12.75 29.63 8.95
CA ASP A 85 11.81 28.66 8.40
C ASP A 85 12.06 27.26 9.00
N ARG A 86 11.47 26.98 10.17
CA ARG A 86 11.67 25.72 10.89
C ARG A 86 11.11 24.51 10.15
N GLU A 87 9.94 24.64 9.54
CA GLU A 87 9.28 23.56 8.80
C GLU A 87 10.11 23.18 7.56
N GLY A 88 10.46 24.18 6.74
CA GLY A 88 11.34 23.95 5.61
C GLY A 88 12.71 23.40 6.04
N LYS A 89 13.28 23.89 7.15
CA LYS A 89 14.56 23.37 7.66
C LYS A 89 14.48 21.87 7.93
N GLY A 90 13.41 21.40 8.61
CA GLY A 90 13.17 19.97 8.85
C GLY A 90 13.12 19.17 7.55
N ALA A 91 12.34 19.62 6.56
CA ALA A 91 12.22 18.96 5.26
C ALA A 91 13.55 18.90 4.49
N THR A 92 14.36 19.98 4.48
CA THR A 92 15.68 19.97 3.83
C THR A 92 16.65 19.01 4.52
N ILE A 93 16.69 19.01 5.85
CA ILE A 93 17.55 18.10 6.64
C ILE A 93 17.18 16.65 6.38
N HIS A 94 15.88 16.35 6.34
CA HIS A 94 15.36 15.04 5.97
C HIS A 94 15.87 14.61 4.58
N ASN A 95 15.75 15.48 3.57
CA ASN A 95 16.23 15.20 2.22
C ASN A 95 17.74 14.94 2.17
N ILE A 96 18.55 15.70 2.93
CA ILE A 96 19.99 15.45 3.06
C ILE A 96 20.25 14.06 3.66
N GLY A 97 19.50 13.66 4.69
CA GLY A 97 19.57 12.33 5.28
C GLY A 97 19.30 11.22 4.27
N ILE A 98 18.29 11.38 3.40
CA ILE A 98 18.02 10.43 2.31
C ILE A 98 19.20 10.38 1.32
N VAL A 99 19.77 11.52 0.93
CA VAL A 99 20.93 11.54 0.02
C VAL A 99 22.11 10.78 0.62
N TYR A 100 22.38 10.95 1.92
CA TYR A 100 23.42 10.19 2.59
C TYR A 100 23.14 8.68 2.59
N ARG A 101 21.90 8.27 2.89
CA ARG A 101 21.49 6.85 2.84
C ARG A 101 21.73 6.25 1.46
N GLU A 102 21.28 6.91 0.39
CA GLU A 102 21.39 6.41 -0.98
C GLU A 102 22.84 6.44 -1.52
N SER A 103 23.68 7.31 -0.96
CA SER A 103 25.13 7.33 -1.22
C SER A 103 25.94 6.32 -0.39
N GLY A 104 25.30 5.57 0.51
CA GLY A 104 25.95 4.58 1.38
C GLY A 104 26.64 5.16 2.63
N ARG A 105 26.39 6.43 2.95
CA ARG A 105 26.94 7.14 4.13
C ARG A 105 25.97 7.03 5.31
N TYR A 106 25.86 5.82 5.87
CA TYR A 106 24.82 5.49 6.85
C TYR A 106 24.92 6.25 8.18
N PRO A 107 26.11 6.47 8.79
CA PRO A 107 26.20 7.24 10.02
C PRO A 107 25.68 8.67 9.86
N GLU A 108 26.06 9.34 8.76
CA GLU A 108 25.58 10.69 8.46
C GLU A 108 24.07 10.69 8.14
N ALA A 109 23.58 9.68 7.43
CA ALA A 109 22.14 9.54 7.20
C ALA A 109 21.36 9.44 8.52
N LEU A 110 21.84 8.63 9.48
CA LEU A 110 21.20 8.47 10.78
C LEU A 110 21.20 9.79 11.57
N GLN A 111 22.31 10.53 11.55
CA GLN A 111 22.40 11.85 12.19
C GLN A 111 21.36 12.82 11.63
N PHE A 112 21.33 12.98 10.31
CA PHE A 112 20.42 13.93 9.65
C PHE A 112 18.95 13.52 9.79
N LEU A 113 18.61 12.24 9.65
CA LEU A 113 17.23 11.78 9.86
C LEU A 113 16.80 11.90 11.33
N THR A 114 17.70 11.67 12.29
CA THR A 114 17.40 11.89 13.71
C THR A 114 17.16 13.38 13.99
N HIS A 115 17.95 14.27 13.37
CA HIS A 115 17.75 15.72 13.47
C HIS A 115 16.38 16.12 12.92
N ALA A 116 16.02 15.65 11.72
CA ALA A 116 14.71 15.89 11.14
C ALA A 116 13.60 15.41 12.09
N LEU A 117 13.71 14.20 12.65
CA LEU A 117 12.72 13.64 13.57
C LEU A 117 12.52 14.51 14.82
N ILE A 118 13.59 15.10 15.35
CA ILE A 118 13.49 16.01 16.50
C ILE A 118 12.70 17.27 16.11
N ILE A 119 13.01 17.87 14.95
CA ILE A 119 12.27 19.04 14.44
C ILE A 119 10.79 18.69 14.22
N ASP A 120 10.52 17.56 13.58
CA ASP A 120 9.16 17.08 13.28
C ASP A 120 8.34 16.96 14.57
N LYS A 121 8.91 16.33 15.61
CA LYS A 121 8.29 16.20 16.93
C LYS A 121 8.05 17.54 17.62
N GLN A 122 9.01 18.47 17.57
CA GLN A 122 8.87 19.80 18.17
C GLN A 122 7.78 20.63 17.49
N LEU A 123 7.64 20.51 16.17
CA LEU A 123 6.60 21.17 15.40
C LEU A 123 5.24 20.47 15.52
N GLY A 124 5.19 19.27 16.10
CA GLY A 124 3.99 18.43 16.12
C GLY A 124 3.59 17.92 14.73
N SER A 125 4.54 17.87 13.78
CA SER A 125 4.29 17.42 12.42
C SER A 125 4.27 15.89 12.35
N ARG A 126 3.08 15.31 12.56
CA ARG A 126 2.87 13.85 12.58
C ARG A 126 3.19 13.21 11.23
N ASP A 127 2.91 13.90 10.12
CA ASP A 127 3.23 13.41 8.78
C ASP A 127 4.73 13.27 8.57
N TRP A 128 5.50 14.33 8.85
CA TRP A 128 6.95 14.24 8.76
C TRP A 128 7.52 13.25 9.78
N GLU A 129 6.96 13.16 11.00
CA GLU A 129 7.37 12.16 11.98
C GLU A 129 7.25 10.73 11.43
N ARG A 130 6.11 10.33 10.86
CA ARG A 130 5.96 8.97 10.31
C ARG A 130 6.92 8.72 9.14
N ILE A 131 7.12 9.71 8.26
CA ILE A 131 7.97 9.60 7.07
C ILE A 131 9.43 9.45 7.50
N THR A 132 9.88 10.28 8.45
CA THR A 132 11.23 10.22 9.00
C THR A 132 11.48 8.90 9.73
N LEU A 133 10.55 8.42 10.57
CA LEU A 133 10.65 7.11 11.22
C LEU A 133 10.76 5.97 10.21
N GLY A 134 9.93 5.98 9.15
CA GLY A 134 10.00 4.97 8.08
C GLY A 134 11.35 4.98 7.36
N ASN A 135 11.90 6.17 7.10
CA ASN A 135 13.21 6.31 6.46
C ASN A 135 14.38 5.87 7.36
N ILE A 136 14.30 6.07 8.68
CA ILE A 136 15.25 5.49 9.65
C ILE A 136 15.12 3.97 9.67
N GLY A 137 13.90 3.43 9.65
CA GLY A 137 13.67 1.99 9.50
C GLY A 137 14.35 1.44 8.25
N LYS A 138 14.17 2.10 7.10
CA LYS A 138 14.79 1.71 5.83
C LYS A 138 16.31 1.80 5.85
N LEU A 139 16.87 2.80 6.54
CA LEU A 139 18.32 2.94 6.74
C LEU A 139 18.89 1.75 7.52
N LEU A 140 18.19 1.30 8.57
CA LEU A 140 18.66 0.24 9.47
C LEU A 140 18.34 -1.17 8.95
N GLU A 141 17.43 -1.32 8.00
CA GLU A 141 16.86 -2.60 7.52
C GLU A 141 17.92 -3.67 7.20
N LYS A 142 19.04 -3.29 6.58
CA LYS A 142 20.08 -4.23 6.15
C LYS A 142 21.05 -4.62 7.26
N GLU A 143 21.43 -3.67 8.13
CA GLU A 143 22.51 -3.85 9.11
C GLU A 143 21.99 -4.16 10.51
N GLN A 144 20.85 -3.58 10.88
CA GLN A 144 20.22 -3.68 12.21
C GLN A 144 18.70 -3.96 12.06
N PRO A 145 18.32 -5.11 11.47
CA PRO A 145 16.94 -5.39 11.11
C PRO A 145 15.99 -5.44 12.32
N GLU A 146 16.47 -5.81 13.51
CA GLU A 146 15.68 -5.77 14.75
C GLU A 146 15.33 -4.35 15.17
N LEU A 147 16.25 -3.39 14.99
CA LEU A 147 15.99 -1.98 15.29
C LEU A 147 15.09 -1.37 14.20
N ALA A 148 15.31 -1.74 12.94
CA ALA A 148 14.47 -1.30 11.82
C ALA A 148 12.98 -1.64 12.05
N ILE A 149 12.67 -2.84 12.56
CA ILE A 149 11.31 -3.22 12.95
C ILE A 149 10.70 -2.21 13.93
N ILE A 150 11.45 -1.75 14.92
CA ILE A 150 10.95 -0.79 15.93
C ILE A 150 10.56 0.53 15.27
N PHE A 151 11.43 1.08 14.42
CA PHE A 151 11.17 2.33 13.70
C PHE A 151 10.00 2.21 12.73
N TYR A 152 9.91 1.11 12.00
CA TYR A 152 8.76 0.85 11.14
C TYR A 152 7.46 0.68 11.93
N LYS A 153 7.46 -0.03 13.06
CA LYS A 153 6.28 -0.13 13.94
C LYS A 153 5.82 1.24 14.42
N GLN A 154 6.76 2.10 14.82
CA GLN A 154 6.43 3.46 15.24
C GLN A 154 5.89 4.30 14.08
N SER A 155 6.48 4.20 12.88
CA SER A 155 5.94 4.84 11.68
C SER A 155 4.51 4.39 11.35
N VAL A 156 4.24 3.07 11.43
CA VAL A 156 2.90 2.51 11.29
C VAL A 156 1.95 3.04 12.37
N ASN A 157 2.36 3.09 13.63
CA ASN A 157 1.51 3.61 14.71
C ASN A 157 1.14 5.08 14.52
N VAL A 158 2.09 5.92 14.08
CA VAL A 158 1.81 7.32 13.73
C VAL A 158 0.85 7.41 12.53
N THR A 159 1.05 6.57 11.51
CA THR A 159 0.14 6.49 10.36
C THR A 159 -1.28 6.14 10.80
N GLU A 160 -1.43 5.11 11.63
CA GLU A 160 -2.71 4.65 12.13
C GLU A 160 -3.41 5.70 13.00
N ASP A 161 -2.66 6.45 13.81
CA ASP A 161 -3.15 7.60 14.60
C ASP A 161 -3.64 8.75 13.70
N ILE A 162 -2.85 9.14 12.69
CA ILE A 162 -3.27 10.13 11.68
C ILE A 162 -4.58 9.67 11.03
N ARG A 163 -4.66 8.41 10.60
CA ARG A 163 -5.87 7.86 9.95
C ARG A 163 -7.09 7.94 10.87
N GLN A 164 -6.96 7.62 12.15
CA GLN A 164 -8.07 7.74 13.11
C GLN A 164 -8.57 9.19 13.21
N ASN A 165 -7.66 10.17 13.24
CA ASN A 165 -8.01 11.58 13.31
C ASN A 165 -8.64 12.09 12.00
N LEU A 166 -8.18 11.60 10.83
CA LEU A 166 -8.71 11.97 9.52
C LEU A 166 -10.14 11.50 9.27
N LYS A 167 -10.60 10.40 9.92
CA LYS A 167 -11.99 9.92 9.81
C LYS A 167 -13.04 10.98 10.15
N VAL A 168 -12.68 12.02 10.91
CA VAL A 168 -13.58 13.09 11.33
C VAL A 168 -13.74 14.16 10.23
N LEU A 169 -12.86 14.18 9.22
CA LEU A 169 -12.85 15.20 8.17
C LEU A 169 -13.70 14.79 6.95
N PRO A 170 -14.31 15.75 6.22
CA PRO A 170 -14.95 15.48 4.94
C PRO A 170 -13.99 14.83 3.93
N VAL A 171 -14.51 13.94 3.06
CA VAL A 171 -13.73 13.15 2.08
C VAL A 171 -12.80 14.03 1.23
N GLU A 172 -13.28 15.20 0.80
CA GLU A 172 -12.55 16.19 0.00
C GLU A 172 -11.27 16.72 0.70
N GLN A 173 -11.19 16.63 2.03
CA GLN A 173 -10.03 17.06 2.83
C GLN A 173 -9.05 15.91 3.11
N GLN A 174 -9.46 14.66 2.90
CA GLN A 174 -8.63 13.47 3.10
C GLN A 174 -7.68 13.22 1.92
N GLU A 175 -7.98 13.75 0.72
CA GLU A 175 -7.21 13.55 -0.52
C GLU A 175 -5.75 14.05 -0.48
N SER A 176 -5.41 14.92 0.48
CA SER A 176 -4.03 15.41 0.63
C SER A 176 -3.06 14.40 1.24
N TYR A 177 -3.56 13.28 1.79
CA TYR A 177 -2.78 12.28 2.52
C TYR A 177 -2.42 11.07 1.65
N ILE A 178 -1.65 11.25 0.58
CA ILE A 178 -1.14 10.13 -0.23
C ILE A 178 0.34 10.33 -0.59
N GLU A 179 1.21 10.01 0.36
CA GLU A 179 2.55 9.46 0.08
C GLU A 179 2.51 7.97 0.39
N SER A 180 3.24 7.11 -0.34
CA SER A 180 3.05 5.65 -0.32
C SER A 180 3.40 4.99 1.03
N VAL A 181 2.48 5.12 1.99
CA VAL A 181 2.47 4.50 3.31
C VAL A 181 2.64 2.98 3.19
N ALA A 182 2.01 2.39 2.17
CA ALA A 182 2.05 0.96 1.90
C ALA A 182 3.49 0.37 1.88
N GLU A 183 4.50 1.12 1.44
CA GLU A 183 5.88 0.64 1.42
C GLU A 183 6.43 0.33 2.82
N VAL A 184 6.12 1.17 3.82
CA VAL A 184 6.54 0.95 5.21
C VAL A 184 5.89 -0.32 5.76
N TYR A 185 4.60 -0.54 5.48
CA TYR A 185 3.92 -1.76 5.92
C TYR A 185 4.48 -3.00 5.24
N ARG A 186 4.76 -2.95 3.93
CA ARG A 186 5.38 -4.07 3.20
C ARG A 186 6.78 -4.38 3.72
N SER A 187 7.59 -3.36 3.97
CA SER A 187 8.95 -3.52 4.53
C SER A 187 8.91 -4.09 5.94
N LEU A 188 7.99 -3.62 6.79
CA LEU A 188 7.78 -4.18 8.11
C LEU A 188 7.30 -5.63 8.05
N ALA A 189 6.30 -5.93 7.21
CA ALA A 189 5.78 -7.29 7.03
C ALA A 189 6.89 -8.23 6.55
N ASP A 190 7.72 -7.78 5.60
CA ASP A 190 8.86 -8.55 5.10
C ASP A 190 9.87 -8.88 6.22
N LEU A 191 10.35 -7.87 6.94
CA LEU A 191 11.30 -8.07 8.04
C LEU A 191 10.74 -9.01 9.12
N LEU A 192 9.45 -8.88 9.45
CA LEU A 192 8.79 -9.74 10.42
C LEU A 192 8.68 -11.19 9.90
N LEU A 193 8.39 -11.40 8.62
CA LEU A 193 8.33 -12.75 8.01
C LEU A 193 9.70 -13.42 7.96
N GLN A 194 10.78 -12.66 7.82
CA GLN A 194 12.14 -13.18 7.84
C GLN A 194 12.65 -13.54 9.24
N GLN A 195 12.22 -12.80 10.27
CA GLN A 195 12.83 -12.88 11.61
C GLN A 195 11.95 -13.54 12.68
N LYS A 196 10.62 -13.56 12.53
CA LYS A 196 9.68 -13.89 13.60
C LYS A 196 8.69 -15.00 13.18
N PRO A 197 8.06 -15.72 14.13
CA PRO A 197 6.92 -16.58 13.84
C PRO A 197 5.77 -15.76 13.27
N VAL A 198 4.96 -16.40 12.41
CA VAL A 198 3.96 -15.85 11.46
C VAL A 198 2.87 -14.91 12.05
N MET A 199 2.87 -14.66 13.36
CA MET A 199 1.81 -13.96 14.09
C MET A 199 1.83 -12.44 13.93
N GLU A 200 2.99 -11.78 14.11
CA GLU A 200 3.13 -10.33 13.93
C GLU A 200 2.93 -9.88 12.47
N PRO A 201 3.48 -10.58 11.44
CA PRO A 201 3.22 -10.24 10.05
C PRO A 201 1.75 -10.12 9.68
N TYR A 202 0.88 -10.97 10.23
CA TYR A 202 -0.54 -10.98 9.88
C TYR A 202 -1.22 -9.64 10.21
N GLN A 203 -1.00 -9.09 11.41
CA GLN A 203 -1.57 -7.79 11.78
C GLN A 203 -1.11 -6.71 10.80
N ILE A 204 0.17 -6.69 10.44
CA ILE A 204 0.72 -5.70 9.52
C ILE A 204 0.13 -5.85 8.12
N LEU A 205 -0.03 -7.09 7.64
CA LEU A 205 -0.64 -7.36 6.34
C LEU A 205 -2.09 -6.93 6.28
N ASP A 206 -2.88 -7.18 7.33
CA ASP A 206 -4.27 -6.74 7.39
C ASP A 206 -4.36 -5.20 7.46
N LEU A 207 -3.53 -4.54 8.27
CA LEU A 207 -3.44 -3.08 8.30
C LEU A 207 -3.01 -2.48 6.95
N LEU A 208 -2.07 -3.13 6.23
CA LEU A 208 -1.72 -2.76 4.86
C LEU A 208 -2.93 -2.81 3.95
N LYS A 209 -3.78 -3.84 4.05
CA LYS A 209 -5.00 -3.92 3.25
C LYS A 209 -5.96 -2.78 3.58
N VAL A 210 -6.13 -2.44 4.86
CA VAL A 210 -6.94 -1.29 5.29
C VAL A 210 -6.39 0.01 4.72
N GLN A 211 -5.06 0.19 4.75
CA GLN A 211 -4.40 1.36 4.17
C GLN A 211 -4.64 1.45 2.66
N GLU A 212 -4.49 0.36 1.91
CA GLU A 212 -4.74 0.36 0.46
C GLU A 212 -6.20 0.67 0.11
N ILE A 213 -7.16 0.35 0.98
CA ILE A 213 -8.57 0.74 0.79
C ILE A 213 -8.76 2.22 1.09
N PHE A 214 -8.17 2.70 2.17
CA PHE A 214 -8.23 4.11 2.54
C PHE A 214 -7.65 4.99 1.44
N GLU A 215 -6.49 4.61 0.88
CA GLU A 215 -5.88 5.30 -0.27
C GLU A 215 -6.77 5.27 -1.52
N TYR A 216 -7.55 4.20 -1.71
CA TYR A 216 -8.41 4.06 -2.89
C TYR A 216 -9.74 4.81 -2.76
N ILE A 217 -10.41 4.73 -1.60
CA ILE A 217 -11.78 5.25 -1.40
C ILE A 217 -11.77 6.64 -0.75
N GLY A 218 -10.66 7.05 -0.12
CA GLY A 218 -10.56 8.33 0.57
C GLY A 218 -11.46 8.45 1.80
N ASN A 219 -12.15 7.38 2.19
CA ASN A 219 -12.90 7.27 3.43
C ASN A 219 -13.14 5.79 3.78
N LEU A 220 -13.18 5.48 5.07
CA LEU A 220 -13.71 4.22 5.58
C LEU A 220 -15.00 4.55 6.33
N GLU A 221 -16.16 4.52 5.65
CA GLU A 221 -17.50 4.59 6.29
C GLU A 221 -17.81 3.33 7.13
N TYR A 222 -16.83 2.84 7.88
CA TYR A 222 -16.95 1.73 8.80
C TYR A 222 -16.65 2.25 10.20
N ASP A 223 -17.73 2.61 10.91
CA ASP A 223 -17.76 3.03 12.32
C ASP A 223 -17.09 2.03 13.28
N GLU A 224 -16.82 0.81 12.81
CA GLU A 224 -16.30 -0.29 13.65
C GLU A 224 -14.80 -0.56 13.50
N TYR A 225 -14.10 0.03 12.52
CA TYR A 225 -12.65 -0.10 12.46
C TYR A 225 -12.00 0.76 13.54
N LYS A 226 -11.62 0.13 14.66
CA LYS A 226 -10.72 0.70 15.67
C LYS A 226 -9.30 0.31 15.30
N SER A 227 -8.52 1.29 14.85
CA SER A 227 -7.11 1.02 14.59
C SER A 227 -6.46 0.59 15.90
N THR A 228 -5.71 -0.50 15.83
CA THR A 228 -5.02 -1.06 17.00
C THR A 228 -3.55 -0.75 16.81
N GLU A 229 -2.96 -0.06 17.79
CA GLU A 229 -1.53 0.19 17.83
C GLU A 229 -0.77 -1.13 17.62
N VAL A 230 0.23 -1.13 16.76
CA VAL A 230 1.13 -2.26 16.61
C VAL A 230 1.96 -2.36 17.88
N PRO A 231 1.79 -3.44 18.67
CA PRO A 231 2.46 -3.55 19.96
C PRO A 231 3.97 -3.74 19.79
N LEU A 232 4.72 -3.06 20.66
CA LEU A 232 6.14 -3.31 20.85
C LEU A 232 6.34 -4.47 21.84
N LEU A 233 7.32 -5.34 21.54
CA LEU A 233 7.85 -6.31 22.50
C LEU A 233 8.54 -5.59 23.67
N GLU A 234 8.69 -6.24 24.82
CA GLU A 234 9.31 -5.60 26.00
C GLU A 234 10.72 -5.06 25.72
N MET A 235 11.51 -5.80 24.97
CA MET A 235 12.86 -5.36 24.57
C MET A 235 12.82 -4.24 23.51
N GLU A 236 11.83 -4.24 22.61
CA GLU A 236 11.59 -3.14 21.67
C GLU A 236 11.18 -1.86 22.44
N LYS A 237 10.31 -1.97 23.45
CA LYS A 237 9.94 -0.86 24.35
C LYS A 237 11.15 -0.31 25.10
N LYS A 238 12.04 -1.19 25.59
CA LYS A 238 13.26 -0.78 26.30
C LYS A 238 14.17 0.05 25.41
N PHE A 239 14.40 -0.39 24.16
CA PHE A 239 15.15 0.39 23.18
C PHE A 239 14.46 1.72 22.88
N TRP A 240 13.15 1.68 22.58
CA TRP A 240 12.39 2.87 22.21
C TRP A 240 12.42 3.95 23.30
N LYS A 241 12.31 3.55 24.57
CA LYS A 241 12.47 4.46 25.71
C LYS A 241 13.85 5.13 25.72
N LYS A 242 14.92 4.37 25.49
CA LYS A 242 16.30 4.89 25.46
C LYS A 242 16.52 5.85 24.30
N TYR A 243 16.00 5.51 23.12
CA TYR A 243 16.05 6.37 21.94
C TYR A 243 15.31 7.69 22.16
N ASN A 244 14.11 7.66 22.76
CA ASN A 244 13.37 8.88 23.10
C ASN A 244 14.09 9.71 24.17
N GLN A 245 14.73 9.11 25.17
CA GLN A 245 15.55 9.84 26.14
C GLN A 245 16.71 10.59 25.47
N PHE A 246 17.34 10.00 24.45
CA PHE A 246 18.36 10.68 23.65
C PHE A 246 17.75 11.86 22.88
N ILE A 247 16.62 11.64 22.19
CA ILE A 247 15.89 12.70 21.48
C ILE A 247 15.53 13.85 22.41
N ASP A 248 14.98 13.57 23.58
CA ASP A 248 14.55 14.57 24.55
C ASP A 248 15.74 15.37 25.08
N ALA A 249 16.86 14.70 25.37
CA ALA A 249 18.08 15.36 25.80
C ALA A 249 18.62 16.31 24.71
N VAL A 250 18.69 15.87 23.45
CA VAL A 250 19.15 16.69 22.33
C VAL A 250 18.16 17.82 21.99
N SER A 251 16.86 17.56 22.16
CA SER A 251 15.78 18.52 21.91
C SER A 251 15.83 19.73 22.84
N GLN A 252 16.27 19.55 24.09
CA GLN A 252 16.40 20.65 25.07
C GLN A 252 17.48 21.66 24.71
N ASP A 253 18.50 21.26 23.92
CA ASP A 253 19.64 22.11 23.55
C ASP A 253 19.46 22.84 22.20
N LEU A 254 18.35 22.58 21.50
CA LEU A 254 18.13 23.00 20.12
C LEU A 254 17.93 24.52 19.96
N ASP A 255 17.51 25.20 21.02
CA ASP A 255 17.31 26.65 21.03
C ASP A 255 18.62 27.45 21.26
N GLU A 256 19.76 26.77 21.54
CA GLU A 256 20.99 27.45 21.98
C GLU A 256 22.09 27.57 20.90
N ASN A 257 22.35 26.56 20.05
CA ASN A 257 23.36 26.65 18.96
C ASN A 257 23.33 25.44 17.97
N PRO A 258 23.26 25.64 16.63
CA PRO A 258 23.37 24.58 15.61
C PRO A 258 24.64 23.72 15.69
N ASP A 259 25.79 24.28 16.09
CA ASP A 259 27.05 23.54 16.17
C ASP A 259 27.05 22.50 17.31
N ILE A 260 26.43 22.84 18.45
CA ILE A 260 26.28 21.94 19.60
C ILE A 260 25.38 20.76 19.26
N LEU A 261 24.31 21.02 18.51
CA LEU A 261 23.38 20.01 18.02
C LEU A 261 24.08 19.01 17.09
N SER A 262 24.85 19.51 16.12
CA SER A 262 25.61 18.66 15.20
C SER A 262 26.58 17.74 15.96
N ALA A 263 27.25 18.26 17.00
CA ALA A 263 28.17 17.49 17.83
C ALA A 263 27.47 16.41 18.65
N LYS A 264 26.31 16.70 19.26
CA LYS A 264 25.52 15.72 20.03
C LYS A 264 24.90 14.65 19.15
N LEU A 265 24.50 14.99 17.93
CA LEU A 265 23.96 14.02 16.99
C LEU A 265 25.00 12.99 16.56
N VAL A 266 26.31 13.29 16.61
CA VAL A 266 27.37 12.28 16.38
C VAL A 266 27.22 11.09 17.34
N ASP A 267 26.76 11.34 18.57
CA ASP A 267 26.59 10.30 19.59
C ASP A 267 25.43 9.34 19.31
N ILE A 268 24.58 9.59 18.30
CA ILE A 268 23.51 8.65 17.96
C ILE A 268 24.07 7.29 17.53
N GLN A 269 25.19 7.29 16.80
CA GLN A 269 25.84 6.06 16.39
C GLN A 269 26.41 5.33 17.62
N SER A 270 27.02 6.07 18.55
CA SER A 270 27.49 5.54 19.83
C SER A 270 26.36 4.94 20.68
N LEU A 271 25.15 5.50 20.61
CA LEU A 271 23.96 4.94 21.27
C LEU A 271 23.59 3.58 20.66
N ILE A 272 23.50 3.51 19.32
CA ILE A 272 23.16 2.28 18.59
C ILE A 272 24.20 1.18 18.84
N ASP A 273 25.48 1.56 18.84
CA ASP A 273 26.60 0.63 19.04
C ASP A 273 26.89 0.32 20.52
N SER A 274 26.12 0.91 21.44
CA SER A 274 26.31 0.68 22.87
C SER A 274 26.11 -0.79 23.24
N GLN A 275 26.85 -1.25 24.25
CA GLN A 275 26.74 -2.62 24.75
C GLN A 275 25.31 -2.95 25.19
N GLU A 276 24.58 -1.98 25.72
CA GLU A 276 23.19 -2.17 26.13
C GLU A 276 22.28 -2.42 24.92
N VAL A 277 22.37 -1.60 23.86
CA VAL A 277 21.57 -1.81 22.64
C VAL A 277 21.96 -3.11 21.95
N THR A 278 23.25 -3.44 21.91
CA THR A 278 23.72 -4.74 21.42
C THR A 278 23.12 -5.92 22.20
N ASN A 279 23.00 -5.80 23.52
CA ASN A 279 22.34 -6.81 24.35
C ASN A 279 20.84 -6.91 24.05
N ILE A 280 20.16 -5.77 23.86
CA ILE A 280 18.75 -5.72 23.47
C ILE A 280 18.53 -6.47 22.15
N VAL A 281 19.33 -6.15 21.13
CA VAL A 281 19.26 -6.80 19.81
C VAL A 281 19.55 -8.31 19.92
N SER A 282 20.55 -8.70 20.70
CA SER A 282 20.86 -10.12 20.96
C SER A 282 19.69 -10.87 21.60
N GLU A 283 18.98 -10.23 22.53
CA GLU A 283 17.81 -10.82 23.17
C GLU A 283 16.61 -10.92 22.24
N LEU A 284 16.37 -9.89 21.41
CA LEU A 284 15.34 -9.93 20.36
C LEU A 284 15.57 -11.08 19.38
N LYS A 285 16.82 -11.28 18.95
CA LYS A 285 17.24 -12.42 18.10
C LYS A 285 16.97 -13.77 18.76
N LYS A 286 17.30 -13.93 20.04
CA LYS A 286 17.14 -15.20 20.78
C LYS A 286 15.68 -15.55 21.08
N ASN A 287 14.86 -14.54 21.37
CA ASN A 287 13.49 -14.73 21.83
C ASN A 287 12.41 -14.58 20.75
N ALA A 288 12.82 -14.44 19.48
CA ALA A 288 11.91 -14.28 18.35
C ALA A 288 10.82 -15.36 18.30
N SER A 289 11.15 -16.61 18.64
CA SER A 289 10.21 -17.76 18.58
C SER A 289 9.40 -18.01 19.86
N SER A 290 9.81 -17.44 21.00
CA SER A 290 9.28 -17.80 22.34
C SER A 290 8.35 -16.74 22.93
N GLN A 291 8.36 -15.51 22.41
CA GLN A 291 7.48 -14.46 22.89
C GLN A 291 6.06 -14.68 22.36
N LYS A 292 5.20 -15.23 23.24
CA LYS A 292 3.75 -15.25 23.05
C LYS A 292 3.24 -13.81 23.11
N LEU A 293 3.17 -13.14 21.98
CA LEU A 293 2.25 -12.02 21.84
C LEU A 293 0.86 -12.59 21.64
N ASN A 294 -0.07 -12.18 22.52
CA ASN A 294 -1.48 -12.38 22.27
C ASN A 294 -1.88 -11.40 21.18
N VAL A 295 -1.76 -11.80 19.91
CA VAL A 295 -2.21 -10.95 18.80
C VAL A 295 -3.73 -11.03 18.79
N GLU A 296 -4.37 -10.09 19.50
CA GLU A 296 -5.83 -10.00 19.62
C GLU A 296 -6.52 -10.08 18.26
N ILE A 297 -5.90 -9.54 17.21
CA ILE A 297 -6.43 -9.56 15.84
C ILE A 297 -6.40 -10.97 15.24
N LEU A 298 -5.33 -11.75 15.41
CA LEU A 298 -5.33 -13.13 14.93
C LEU A 298 -6.31 -13.98 15.74
N ALA A 299 -6.34 -13.80 17.06
CA ALA A 299 -7.29 -14.49 17.92
C ALA A 299 -8.73 -14.16 17.52
N SER A 300 -9.02 -12.90 17.19
CA SER A 300 -10.31 -12.43 16.68
C SER A 300 -10.65 -13.09 15.35
N LEU A 301 -9.74 -13.04 14.35
CA LEU A 301 -9.98 -13.70 13.06
C LEU A 301 -10.21 -15.21 13.23
N GLN A 302 -9.37 -15.90 13.99
CA GLN A 302 -9.54 -17.33 14.25
C GLN A 302 -10.85 -17.63 14.99
N SER A 303 -11.28 -16.74 15.90
CA SER A 303 -12.59 -16.84 16.56
C SER A 303 -13.73 -16.71 15.56
N GLU A 304 -13.67 -15.73 14.65
CA GLU A 304 -14.66 -15.58 13.58
C GLU A 304 -14.67 -16.79 12.64
N LEU A 305 -13.50 -17.27 12.20
CA LEU A 305 -13.40 -18.48 11.37
C LEU A 305 -13.96 -19.72 12.07
N LYS A 306 -13.81 -19.82 13.40
CA LYS A 306 -14.37 -20.93 14.18
C LYS A 306 -15.90 -20.93 14.17
N LYS A 307 -16.56 -19.77 14.10
CA LYS A 307 -18.02 -19.69 13.94
C LYS A 307 -18.49 -20.35 12.64
N HIS A 308 -17.61 -20.41 11.63
CA HIS A 308 -17.83 -21.05 10.33
C HIS A 308 -17.17 -22.43 10.20
N GLN A 309 -16.94 -23.14 11.31
CA GLN A 309 -16.26 -24.45 11.30
C GLN A 309 -16.90 -25.48 10.36
N GLN A 310 -18.21 -25.41 10.09
CA GLN A 310 -18.90 -26.32 9.18
C GLN A 310 -18.43 -26.19 7.71
N GLU A 311 -17.91 -25.02 7.32
CA GLU A 311 -17.38 -24.76 5.98
C GLU A 311 -15.87 -25.02 5.86
N ASN A 312 -15.17 -25.36 6.95
CA ASN A 312 -13.71 -25.48 6.99
C ASN A 312 -13.03 -24.32 6.25
N THR A 313 -13.36 -23.09 6.66
CA THR A 313 -12.89 -21.88 5.99
C THR A 313 -11.47 -21.52 6.40
N VAL A 314 -10.65 -21.13 5.42
CA VAL A 314 -9.28 -20.63 5.62
C VAL A 314 -9.13 -19.28 4.93
N VAL A 315 -8.17 -18.46 5.39
CA VAL A 315 -7.84 -17.17 4.77
C VAL A 315 -6.42 -17.19 4.22
N LEU A 316 -6.26 -16.84 2.95
CA LEU A 316 -4.99 -16.74 2.25
C LEU A 316 -4.62 -15.27 2.03
N TYR A 317 -3.51 -14.86 2.65
CA TYR A 317 -2.86 -13.57 2.46
C TYR A 317 -1.55 -13.75 1.70
N PRO A 318 -1.54 -13.50 0.38
CA PRO A 318 -0.29 -13.36 -0.34
C PRO A 318 0.28 -11.94 -0.19
N LEU A 319 1.59 -11.81 -0.04
CA LEU A 319 2.34 -10.56 -0.11
C LEU A 319 3.28 -10.65 -1.32
N LEU A 320 3.19 -9.67 -2.23
CA LEU A 320 4.08 -9.61 -3.41
C LEU A 320 5.27 -8.69 -3.08
N LEU A 321 6.47 -9.26 -3.11
CA LEU A 321 7.74 -8.55 -3.00
C LEU A 321 8.47 -8.58 -4.35
N GLU A 322 9.57 -7.85 -4.46
CA GLU A 322 10.31 -7.67 -5.73
C GLU A 322 10.84 -9.00 -6.31
N ASP A 323 11.20 -9.95 -5.45
CA ASP A 323 11.84 -11.22 -5.83
C ASP A 323 11.08 -12.48 -5.38
N ARG A 324 9.96 -12.34 -4.68
CA ARG A 324 9.19 -13.45 -4.12
C ARG A 324 7.75 -13.10 -3.78
N ILE A 325 6.96 -14.15 -3.58
CA ILE A 325 5.62 -14.09 -3.00
C ILE A 325 5.67 -14.80 -1.66
N GLU A 326 5.24 -14.11 -0.61
CA GLU A 326 5.05 -14.72 0.71
C GLU A 326 3.58 -15.11 0.87
N LEU A 327 3.31 -16.39 1.14
CA LEU A 327 1.97 -16.92 1.35
C LEU A 327 1.73 -17.18 2.82
N ILE A 328 0.75 -16.49 3.39
CA ILE A 328 0.30 -16.70 4.77
C ILE A 328 -1.11 -17.30 4.73
N LEU A 329 -1.25 -18.51 5.27
CA LEU A 329 -2.54 -19.21 5.36
C LEU A 329 -2.97 -19.31 6.82
N VAL A 330 -4.09 -18.65 7.15
CA VAL A 330 -4.69 -18.66 8.48
C VAL A 330 -5.83 -19.67 8.51
N SER A 331 -5.76 -20.57 9.49
CA SER A 331 -6.78 -21.59 9.77
C SER A 331 -7.40 -21.35 11.15
N PRO A 332 -8.64 -21.83 11.41
CA PRO A 332 -9.33 -21.58 12.68
C PRO A 332 -8.62 -22.21 13.89
N ASN A 333 -7.99 -23.38 13.71
CA ASN A 333 -7.52 -24.21 14.82
C ASN A 333 -6.00 -24.49 14.82
N SER A 334 -5.23 -23.84 13.96
CA SER A 334 -3.77 -24.05 13.87
C SER A 334 -3.03 -22.73 13.80
N LEU A 335 -1.73 -22.77 14.09
CA LEU A 335 -0.86 -21.62 13.81
C LEU A 335 -0.90 -21.29 12.31
N PRO A 336 -0.81 -20.01 11.94
CA PRO A 336 -0.71 -19.61 10.55
C PRO A 336 0.48 -20.29 9.87
N LEU A 337 0.25 -20.75 8.65
CA LEU A 337 1.28 -21.32 7.80
C LEU A 337 1.93 -20.20 6.99
N HIS A 338 3.25 -20.22 6.88
CA HIS A 338 4.01 -19.33 6.00
C HIS A 338 4.80 -20.14 4.96
N ARG A 339 4.74 -19.71 3.69
CA ARG A 339 5.52 -20.27 2.58
C ARG A 339 6.05 -19.16 1.67
N THR A 340 7.34 -19.25 1.37
CA THR A 340 8.01 -18.36 0.42
C THR A 340 8.05 -19.00 -0.97
N VAL A 341 7.77 -18.21 -2.00
CA VAL A 341 7.81 -18.63 -3.41
C VAL A 341 8.64 -17.63 -4.20
N LEU A 342 9.80 -18.06 -4.69
CA LEU A 342 10.69 -17.19 -5.48
C LEU A 342 10.07 -16.90 -6.85
N VAL A 343 9.81 -15.63 -7.12
CA VAL A 343 9.25 -15.12 -8.38
C VAL A 343 9.75 -13.70 -8.57
N LYS A 344 10.52 -13.45 -9.63
CA LYS A 344 10.95 -12.08 -9.95
C LYS A 344 9.76 -11.25 -10.42
N GLN A 345 9.74 -9.97 -10.07
CA GLN A 345 8.68 -9.04 -10.49
C GLN A 345 8.44 -9.06 -12.01
N GLU A 346 9.50 -9.02 -12.83
CA GLU A 346 9.38 -9.08 -14.30
C GLU A 346 8.67 -10.35 -14.78
N GLU A 347 9.00 -11.50 -14.16
CA GLU A 347 8.39 -12.78 -14.50
C GLU A 347 6.91 -12.82 -14.10
N PHE A 348 6.60 -12.26 -12.94
CA PHE A 348 5.24 -12.14 -12.42
C PHE A 348 4.39 -11.25 -13.33
N GLU A 349 4.89 -10.06 -13.68
CA GLU A 349 4.19 -9.09 -14.54
C GLU A 349 3.94 -9.65 -15.95
N GLN A 350 4.93 -10.36 -16.51
CA GLN A 350 4.76 -11.06 -17.78
C GLN A 350 3.67 -12.13 -17.68
N ALA A 351 3.69 -12.96 -16.64
CA ALA A 351 2.68 -14.00 -16.43
C ALA A 351 1.27 -13.40 -16.26
N LEU A 352 1.16 -12.28 -15.54
CA LEU A 352 -0.10 -11.57 -15.34
C LEU A 352 -0.65 -11.02 -16.65
N MET A 353 0.21 -10.40 -17.47
CA MET A 353 -0.16 -9.92 -18.80
C MET A 353 -0.63 -11.08 -19.69
N GLU A 354 0.13 -12.19 -19.73
CA GLU A 354 -0.24 -13.39 -20.49
C GLU A 354 -1.58 -13.98 -20.04
N PHE A 355 -1.85 -14.01 -18.73
CA PHE A 355 -3.11 -14.50 -18.20
C PHE A 355 -4.28 -13.62 -18.61
N ARG A 356 -4.16 -12.30 -18.44
CA ARG A 356 -5.20 -11.32 -18.83
C ARG A 356 -5.50 -11.35 -20.32
N VAL A 357 -4.46 -11.46 -21.16
CA VAL A 357 -4.64 -11.62 -22.62
C VAL A 357 -5.24 -12.97 -22.96
N GLY A 358 -4.85 -14.04 -22.25
CA GLY A 358 -5.41 -15.38 -22.41
C GLY A 358 -6.91 -15.43 -22.16
N LEU A 359 -7.38 -14.75 -21.11
CA LEU A 359 -8.80 -14.66 -20.73
C LEU A 359 -9.66 -13.87 -21.74
N THR A 360 -9.07 -12.93 -22.49
CA THR A 360 -9.81 -12.04 -23.40
C THR A 360 -9.76 -12.44 -24.88
N SER A 361 -8.86 -13.36 -25.26
CA SER A 361 -8.59 -13.70 -26.66
C SER A 361 -9.57 -14.75 -27.26
N THR A 362 -10.64 -14.32 -27.92
CA THR A 362 -11.68 -15.19 -28.53
C THR A 362 -11.27 -16.00 -29.78
N ARG A 363 -9.97 -16.10 -30.12
CA ARG A 363 -9.53 -16.83 -31.34
C ARG A 363 -9.70 -18.35 -31.19
N LYS A 364 -10.47 -18.97 -32.08
CA LYS A 364 -10.59 -20.43 -32.23
C LYS A 364 -9.45 -21.01 -33.07
N VAL A 365 -8.99 -22.23 -32.76
CA VAL A 365 -8.13 -23.04 -33.64
C VAL A 365 -8.77 -24.43 -33.75
N GLY A 366 -9.40 -24.72 -34.89
CA GLY A 366 -10.23 -25.93 -35.06
C GLY A 366 -11.44 -25.92 -34.13
N ASN A 367 -11.75 -27.08 -33.51
CA ASN A 367 -12.85 -27.24 -32.55
C ASN A 367 -12.49 -26.83 -31.11
N LYS A 368 -11.26 -26.35 -30.85
CA LYS A 368 -10.81 -25.93 -29.51
C LYS A 368 -10.58 -24.42 -29.47
N ASN A 369 -11.04 -23.78 -28.40
CA ASN A 369 -10.78 -22.37 -28.15
C ASN A 369 -9.30 -22.18 -27.73
N ARG A 370 -8.57 -21.31 -28.43
CA ARG A 370 -7.16 -21.02 -28.10
C ARG A 370 -7.02 -20.16 -26.85
N SER A 371 -8.06 -19.38 -26.49
CA SER A 371 -8.18 -18.70 -25.19
C SER A 371 -8.01 -19.68 -24.06
N ASP A 372 -8.77 -20.78 -24.10
CA ASP A 372 -8.92 -21.69 -22.97
C ASP A 372 -7.58 -22.34 -22.66
N TYR A 373 -6.84 -22.79 -23.69
CA TYR A 373 -5.49 -23.31 -23.49
C TYR A 373 -4.50 -22.28 -22.91
N ARG A 374 -4.54 -21.02 -23.38
CA ARG A 374 -3.66 -19.96 -22.85
C ARG A 374 -4.00 -19.61 -21.41
N ALA A 375 -5.29 -19.48 -21.11
CA ALA A 375 -5.81 -19.24 -19.78
C ALA A 375 -5.46 -20.40 -18.84
N MET A 376 -5.61 -21.65 -19.26
CA MET A 376 -5.21 -22.83 -18.49
C MET A 376 -3.69 -22.85 -18.23
N LYS A 377 -2.86 -22.55 -19.24
CA LYS A 377 -1.40 -22.53 -19.08
C LYS A 377 -0.95 -21.45 -18.10
N ALA A 378 -1.47 -20.23 -18.23
CA ALA A 378 -1.13 -19.13 -17.34
C ALA A 378 -1.74 -19.34 -15.93
N GLY A 379 -2.98 -19.83 -15.86
CA GLY A 379 -3.64 -20.24 -14.62
C GLY A 379 -2.88 -21.35 -13.89
N LEU A 380 -2.26 -22.29 -14.60
CA LEU A 380 -1.37 -23.30 -14.02
C LEU A 380 -0.09 -22.68 -13.44
N LYS A 381 0.46 -21.65 -14.07
CA LYS A 381 1.62 -20.93 -13.53
C LYS A 381 1.28 -20.29 -12.19
N PHE A 382 0.16 -19.55 -12.12
CA PHE A 382 -0.32 -18.95 -10.89
C PHE A 382 -0.77 -19.98 -9.84
N TYR A 383 -1.35 -21.13 -10.24
CA TYR A 383 -1.64 -22.22 -9.32
C TYR A 383 -0.37 -22.73 -8.63
N ASN A 384 0.69 -22.95 -9.41
CA ASN A 384 1.98 -23.41 -8.90
C ASN A 384 2.62 -22.40 -7.93
N TRP A 385 2.34 -21.10 -8.10
CA TRP A 385 2.84 -20.06 -7.21
C TRP A 385 1.97 -19.83 -5.99
N LEU A 386 0.65 -19.83 -6.12
CA LEU A 386 -0.26 -19.34 -5.07
C LEU A 386 -0.93 -20.46 -4.26
N ILE A 387 -1.15 -21.63 -4.85
CA ILE A 387 -1.94 -22.71 -4.23
C ILE A 387 -1.08 -23.94 -3.95
N LYS A 388 -0.28 -24.39 -4.92
CA LYS A 388 0.53 -25.60 -4.78
C LYS A 388 1.43 -25.62 -3.53
N PRO A 389 2.10 -24.52 -3.14
CA PRO A 389 2.97 -24.51 -1.95
C PRO A 389 2.22 -24.74 -0.62
N ILE A 390 0.92 -24.45 -0.59
CA ILE A 390 0.05 -24.56 0.59
C ILE A 390 -0.96 -25.71 0.49
N GLU A 391 -1.00 -26.43 -0.65
CA GLU A 391 -2.03 -27.43 -0.95
C GLU A 391 -2.10 -28.57 0.09
N SER A 392 -0.96 -29.02 0.59
CA SER A 392 -0.92 -30.05 1.62
C SER A 392 -1.64 -29.63 2.90
N HIS A 393 -1.52 -28.35 3.27
CA HIS A 393 -2.18 -27.82 4.47
C HIS A 393 -3.66 -27.60 4.24
N LEU A 394 -4.07 -27.16 3.04
CA LEU A 394 -5.49 -27.11 2.66
C LEU A 394 -6.15 -28.49 2.77
N LYS A 395 -5.44 -29.55 2.38
CA LYS A 395 -5.91 -30.94 2.51
C LYS A 395 -6.01 -31.37 3.98
N ILE A 396 -4.97 -31.10 4.77
CA ILE A 396 -4.93 -31.47 6.20
C ILE A 396 -6.00 -30.74 7.01
N SER A 397 -6.24 -29.45 6.73
CA SER A 397 -7.30 -28.68 7.38
C SER A 397 -8.71 -29.02 6.87
N GLY A 398 -8.82 -29.86 5.83
CA GLY A 398 -10.08 -30.19 5.17
C GLY A 398 -10.77 -28.97 4.56
N ALA A 399 -9.99 -27.97 4.10
CA ALA A 399 -10.53 -26.69 3.67
C ALA A 399 -11.56 -26.86 2.54
N LYS A 400 -12.72 -26.20 2.65
CA LYS A 400 -13.72 -26.13 1.55
C LYS A 400 -13.90 -24.72 1.01
N THR A 401 -13.66 -23.71 1.85
CA THR A 401 -13.74 -22.30 1.47
C THR A 401 -12.38 -21.63 1.65
N ILE A 402 -11.90 -20.95 0.61
CA ILE A 402 -10.71 -20.10 0.66
C ILE A 402 -11.17 -18.65 0.54
N ILE A 403 -10.90 -17.87 1.57
CA ILE A 403 -11.00 -16.42 1.52
C ILE A 403 -9.66 -15.87 1.05
N TYR A 404 -9.65 -15.14 -0.05
CA TYR A 404 -8.47 -14.58 -0.70
C TYR A 404 -8.36 -13.08 -0.43
N ALA A 405 -7.25 -12.65 0.18
CA ALA A 405 -6.96 -11.26 0.51
C ALA A 405 -5.71 -10.75 -0.24
N PRO A 406 -5.81 -10.48 -1.56
CA PRO A 406 -4.65 -10.22 -2.41
C PRO A 406 -3.90 -8.91 -2.12
N ASP A 407 -2.58 -8.96 -2.30
CA ASP A 407 -1.71 -7.78 -2.29
C ASP A 407 -1.40 -7.22 -3.68
N SER A 408 -1.44 -5.88 -3.80
CA SER A 408 -1.00 -5.17 -4.99
C SER A 408 -1.54 -5.79 -6.30
N GLN A 409 -0.66 -6.10 -7.26
CA GLN A 409 -0.99 -6.68 -8.57
C GLN A 409 -1.68 -8.05 -8.49
N LEU A 410 -1.58 -8.78 -7.37
CA LEU A 410 -2.27 -10.06 -7.19
C LEU A 410 -3.80 -9.91 -7.24
N ARG A 411 -4.33 -8.69 -7.00
CA ARG A 411 -5.75 -8.35 -7.17
C ARG A 411 -6.28 -8.60 -8.58
N TYR A 412 -5.40 -8.59 -9.59
CA TYR A 412 -5.76 -8.85 -10.98
C TYR A 412 -5.81 -10.34 -11.33
N ILE A 413 -5.59 -11.24 -10.36
CA ILE A 413 -5.61 -12.68 -10.56
C ILE A 413 -6.93 -13.24 -10.02
N PRO A 414 -7.86 -13.70 -10.88
CA PRO A 414 -9.04 -14.43 -10.43
C PRO A 414 -8.64 -15.79 -9.86
N LEU A 415 -8.49 -15.89 -8.53
CA LEU A 415 -8.05 -17.12 -7.86
C LEU A 415 -8.93 -18.34 -8.21
N ALA A 416 -10.25 -18.12 -8.34
CA ALA A 416 -11.22 -19.14 -8.76
C ALA A 416 -10.90 -19.74 -10.15
N GLY A 417 -10.32 -18.94 -11.04
CA GLY A 417 -9.96 -19.32 -12.41
C GLY A 417 -8.54 -19.91 -12.54
N LEU A 418 -7.89 -20.27 -11.44
CA LEU A 418 -6.61 -20.99 -11.51
C LEU A 418 -6.85 -22.45 -11.89
N TYR A 419 -6.00 -23.00 -12.75
CA TYR A 419 -6.10 -24.37 -13.24
C TYR A 419 -4.98 -25.22 -12.63
N ASP A 420 -5.31 -26.37 -12.04
CA ASP A 420 -4.32 -27.20 -11.36
C ASP A 420 -3.64 -28.25 -12.27
N GLY A 421 -4.07 -28.35 -13.54
CA GLY A 421 -3.65 -29.39 -14.47
C GLY A 421 -4.76 -30.38 -14.82
N GLU A 422 -5.82 -30.42 -14.01
CA GLU A 422 -6.99 -31.27 -14.19
C GLU A 422 -8.29 -30.46 -14.11
N LYS A 423 -8.45 -29.68 -13.05
CA LYS A 423 -9.66 -28.91 -12.70
C LYS A 423 -9.34 -27.44 -12.44
N TRP A 424 -10.36 -26.60 -12.57
CA TRP A 424 -10.32 -25.24 -12.08
C TRP A 424 -10.48 -25.21 -10.55
N LEU A 425 -9.88 -24.21 -9.90
CA LEU A 425 -9.89 -24.12 -8.44
C LEU A 425 -11.32 -23.99 -7.88
N VAL A 426 -12.21 -23.31 -8.60
CA VAL A 426 -13.64 -23.19 -8.24
C VAL A 426 -14.38 -24.53 -8.22
N GLU A 427 -13.90 -25.56 -8.92
CA GLU A 427 -14.48 -26.90 -8.85
C GLU A 427 -14.08 -27.65 -7.58
N ARG A 428 -13.10 -27.14 -6.83
CA ARG A 428 -12.53 -27.75 -5.63
C ARG A 428 -12.88 -26.97 -4.36
N PHE A 429 -12.96 -25.64 -4.45
CA PHE A 429 -13.16 -24.77 -3.30
C PHE A 429 -14.18 -23.67 -3.62
N LYS A 430 -14.96 -23.27 -2.60
CA LYS A 430 -15.63 -21.97 -2.62
C LYS A 430 -14.55 -20.88 -2.47
N ILE A 431 -14.52 -19.91 -3.37
CA ILE A 431 -13.53 -18.83 -3.34
C ILE A 431 -14.24 -17.51 -3.10
N ASN A 432 -13.89 -16.84 -2.00
CA ASN A 432 -14.38 -15.50 -1.67
C ASN A 432 -13.21 -14.53 -1.69
N ASN A 433 -13.36 -13.38 -2.34
CA ASN A 433 -12.33 -12.34 -2.32
C ASN A 433 -12.70 -11.29 -1.26
N ILE A 434 -11.73 -10.90 -0.47
CA ILE A 434 -11.86 -9.82 0.50
C ILE A 434 -10.73 -8.83 0.30
N THR A 435 -10.94 -7.60 0.76
CA THR A 435 -9.85 -6.63 0.76
C THR A 435 -9.05 -6.71 2.05
N ALA A 436 -9.70 -6.50 3.22
CA ALA A 436 -9.11 -6.68 4.55
C ALA A 436 -10.06 -7.50 5.43
N ALA A 437 -9.54 -8.38 6.30
CA ALA A 437 -10.42 -9.17 7.17
C ALA A 437 -10.94 -8.36 8.36
N SER A 438 -10.17 -7.39 8.87
CA SER A 438 -10.65 -6.51 9.96
C SER A 438 -11.87 -5.66 9.58
N LEU A 439 -12.09 -5.41 8.29
CA LEU A 439 -13.26 -4.66 7.80
C LEU A 439 -14.47 -5.54 7.53
N ILE A 440 -14.35 -6.87 7.67
CA ILE A 440 -15.39 -7.82 7.31
C ILE A 440 -15.86 -8.54 8.55
N LYS A 441 -17.16 -8.45 8.80
CA LYS A 441 -17.81 -9.34 9.75
C LYS A 441 -18.16 -10.63 9.05
N PHE A 442 -17.63 -11.73 9.55
CA PHE A 442 -18.08 -13.07 9.17
C PHE A 442 -19.41 -13.38 9.88
N ILE A 443 -20.45 -12.58 9.65
CA ILE A 443 -21.79 -12.83 10.18
C ILE A 443 -22.37 -14.04 9.43
N PRO A 444 -22.75 -15.12 10.12
CA PRO A 444 -23.62 -16.13 9.52
C PRO A 444 -24.92 -15.44 9.13
N ARG A 445 -25.16 -15.25 7.82
CA ARG A 445 -26.47 -14.78 7.37
C ARG A 445 -27.47 -15.90 7.61
N GLU A 446 -28.62 -15.57 8.19
CA GLU A 446 -29.78 -16.45 8.13
C GLU A 446 -30.06 -16.79 6.67
N GLU A 447 -30.62 -17.98 6.40
CA GLU A 447 -31.06 -18.36 5.06
C GLU A 447 -32.17 -17.41 4.60
N VAL A 448 -31.78 -16.26 4.04
CA VAL A 448 -32.71 -15.36 3.38
C VAL A 448 -32.97 -15.93 2.00
N ASN A 449 -34.23 -16.12 1.64
CA ASN A 449 -34.59 -16.47 0.28
C ASN A 449 -33.94 -15.46 -0.69
N PRO A 450 -33.19 -15.93 -1.70
CA PRO A 450 -32.53 -15.06 -2.66
C PRO A 450 -33.55 -14.21 -3.42
N GLN A 451 -33.52 -12.90 -3.18
CA GLN A 451 -34.26 -11.91 -3.97
C GLN A 451 -33.23 -11.22 -4.85
N ILE A 452 -33.23 -11.60 -6.12
CA ILE A 452 -32.18 -11.23 -7.06
C ILE A 452 -32.67 -10.17 -8.03
N LEU A 453 -31.93 -9.07 -8.15
CA LEU A 453 -32.01 -8.14 -9.27
C LEU A 453 -30.84 -8.40 -10.22
N ALA A 454 -31.12 -8.82 -11.44
CA ALA A 454 -30.10 -9.22 -12.40
C ALA A 454 -30.12 -8.35 -13.66
N GLY A 455 -29.06 -7.56 -13.82
CA GLY A 455 -28.84 -6.67 -14.96
C GLY A 455 -27.84 -7.25 -15.95
N ALA A 456 -28.14 -7.22 -17.26
CA ALA A 456 -27.18 -7.63 -18.29
C ALA A 456 -27.21 -6.81 -19.58
N LEU A 457 -26.03 -6.51 -20.10
CA LEU A 457 -25.83 -5.82 -21.37
C LEU A 457 -25.87 -6.80 -22.56
N THR A 458 -27.07 -7.09 -23.07
CA THR A 458 -27.29 -8.13 -24.10
C THR A 458 -27.25 -7.62 -25.54
N GLU A 459 -27.40 -6.31 -25.73
CA GLU A 459 -27.53 -5.66 -27.04
C GLU A 459 -26.81 -4.31 -27.08
N GLY A 460 -26.68 -3.73 -28.27
CA GLY A 460 -26.05 -2.43 -28.47
C GLY A 460 -24.54 -2.47 -28.70
N ASN A 461 -24.01 -1.36 -29.22
CA ASN A 461 -22.59 -1.04 -29.24
C ASN A 461 -22.46 0.40 -28.72
N TYR A 462 -21.69 0.58 -27.65
CA TYR A 462 -21.63 1.83 -26.89
C TYR A 462 -20.26 2.43 -27.08
N LYS A 463 -20.24 3.65 -27.62
CA LYS A 463 -19.02 4.46 -27.76
C LYS A 463 -19.14 5.66 -26.86
N PHE A 464 -18.21 5.77 -25.93
CA PHE A 464 -18.21 6.84 -24.95
C PHE A 464 -16.77 7.22 -24.61
N ILE A 465 -16.62 8.38 -23.98
CA ILE A 465 -15.33 8.89 -23.53
C ILE A 465 -15.41 8.99 -22.02
N VAL A 466 -14.41 8.46 -21.35
CA VAL A 466 -14.25 8.56 -19.91
C VAL A 466 -12.91 9.22 -19.65
N ALA A 467 -12.92 10.33 -18.92
CA ALA A 467 -11.84 11.30 -18.89
C ALA A 467 -11.41 11.68 -20.33
N GLU A 468 -10.27 11.16 -20.79
CA GLU A 468 -9.73 11.40 -22.15
C GLU A 468 -9.61 10.14 -22.99
N ARG A 469 -10.06 8.98 -22.47
CA ARG A 469 -9.97 7.69 -23.16
C ARG A 469 -11.29 7.35 -23.81
N ARG A 470 -11.21 6.98 -25.09
CA ARG A 470 -12.36 6.47 -25.85
C ARG A 470 -12.52 4.97 -25.61
N PHE A 471 -13.73 4.58 -25.24
CA PHE A 471 -14.12 3.18 -25.08
C PHE A 471 -15.13 2.78 -26.16
N ASP A 472 -15.07 1.51 -26.57
CA ASP A 472 -15.98 0.89 -27.52
C ASP A 472 -16.42 -0.47 -26.96
N PHE A 473 -17.62 -0.48 -26.37
CA PHE A 473 -18.19 -1.64 -25.72
C PHE A 473 -19.24 -2.27 -26.62
N ASN A 474 -18.97 -3.49 -27.08
CA ASN A 474 -19.91 -4.28 -27.85
C ASN A 474 -20.84 -5.06 -26.91
N ARG A 475 -22.02 -5.48 -27.40
CA ARG A 475 -22.92 -6.38 -26.66
C ARG A 475 -22.20 -7.60 -26.05
N LEU A 476 -22.67 -8.06 -24.90
CA LEU A 476 -22.20 -9.29 -24.24
C LEU A 476 -23.26 -10.39 -24.41
N PRO A 477 -23.22 -11.18 -25.50
CA PRO A 477 -24.28 -12.14 -25.80
C PRO A 477 -24.46 -13.22 -24.72
N PHE A 478 -23.37 -13.58 -24.02
CA PHE A 478 -23.42 -14.57 -22.94
C PHE A 478 -23.93 -14.01 -21.61
N ALA A 479 -23.90 -12.68 -21.41
CA ALA A 479 -24.44 -12.05 -20.20
C ALA A 479 -25.96 -12.26 -20.08
N GLY A 480 -26.67 -12.23 -21.21
CA GLY A 480 -28.11 -12.55 -21.22
C GLY A 480 -28.38 -14.00 -20.87
N VAL A 481 -27.59 -14.93 -21.42
CA VAL A 481 -27.70 -16.37 -21.11
C VAL A 481 -27.42 -16.65 -19.64
N GLU A 482 -26.46 -15.93 -19.04
CA GLU A 482 -26.15 -16.00 -17.62
C GLU A 482 -27.35 -15.57 -16.75
N VAL A 483 -27.94 -14.42 -17.04
CA VAL A 483 -29.12 -13.93 -16.30
C VAL A 483 -30.34 -14.85 -16.48
N GLU A 484 -30.53 -15.42 -17.67
CA GLU A 484 -31.62 -16.39 -17.88
C GLU A 484 -31.41 -17.66 -17.06
N LYS A 485 -30.20 -18.23 -17.04
CA LYS A 485 -29.88 -19.38 -16.19
C LYS A 485 -30.04 -19.07 -14.70
N LEU A 486 -29.69 -17.85 -14.28
CA LEU A 486 -29.89 -17.40 -12.91
C LEU A 486 -31.39 -17.39 -12.55
N ALA A 487 -32.24 -16.91 -13.45
CA ALA A 487 -33.69 -16.91 -13.27
C ALA A 487 -34.30 -18.32 -13.33
N GLU A 488 -33.70 -19.27 -14.04
CA GLU A 488 -34.10 -20.69 -13.99
C GLU A 488 -33.85 -21.31 -12.61
N ILE A 489 -32.72 -20.97 -11.97
CA ILE A 489 -32.35 -21.46 -10.63
C ILE A 489 -33.16 -20.73 -9.55
N PHE A 490 -33.38 -19.42 -9.72
CA PHE A 490 -34.09 -18.55 -8.80
C PHE A 490 -35.25 -17.85 -9.53
N PRO A 491 -36.45 -18.46 -9.57
CA PRO A 491 -37.58 -17.98 -10.38
C PRO A 491 -38.07 -16.55 -10.04
N GLU A 492 -37.80 -16.06 -8.83
CA GLU A 492 -38.15 -14.71 -8.40
C GLU A 492 -37.14 -13.62 -8.84
N THR A 493 -36.14 -14.00 -9.65
CA THR A 493 -35.13 -13.06 -10.17
C THR A 493 -35.79 -12.01 -11.08
N LYS A 494 -35.68 -10.73 -10.70
CA LYS A 494 -36.04 -9.61 -11.57
C LYS A 494 -34.94 -9.37 -12.58
N LYS A 495 -35.26 -9.55 -13.86
CA LYS A 495 -34.33 -9.36 -14.97
C LYS A 495 -34.45 -7.96 -15.56
N LEU A 496 -33.30 -7.30 -15.75
CA LEU A 496 -33.16 -6.08 -16.53
C LEU A 496 -32.15 -6.37 -17.64
N LEU A 497 -32.61 -6.48 -18.89
CA LEU A 497 -31.77 -6.86 -20.02
C LEU A 497 -31.73 -5.74 -21.06
N GLY A 498 -30.56 -5.53 -21.66
CA GLY A 498 -30.40 -4.61 -22.79
C GLY A 498 -30.84 -3.19 -22.43
N ASN A 499 -31.75 -2.61 -23.21
CA ASN A 499 -32.26 -1.26 -22.97
C ASN A 499 -32.99 -1.06 -21.62
N ALA A 500 -33.45 -2.15 -20.97
CA ALA A 500 -34.04 -2.06 -19.64
C ALA A 500 -33.00 -2.01 -18.50
N PHE A 501 -31.74 -2.33 -18.80
CA PHE A 501 -30.64 -2.30 -17.85
C PHE A 501 -30.00 -0.90 -17.82
N THR A 502 -30.67 0.03 -17.14
CA THR A 502 -30.22 1.42 -16.98
C THR A 502 -29.85 1.73 -15.53
N LYS A 503 -29.07 2.80 -15.32
CA LYS A 503 -28.70 3.27 -13.99
C LYS A 503 -29.96 3.56 -13.15
N GLU A 504 -30.91 4.35 -13.66
CA GLU A 504 -32.14 4.65 -12.91
C GLU A 504 -32.94 3.38 -12.56
N ALA A 505 -33.01 2.41 -13.48
CA ALA A 505 -33.72 1.17 -13.22
C ALA A 505 -33.02 0.33 -12.14
N MET A 506 -31.69 0.28 -12.13
CA MET A 506 -30.94 -0.42 -11.07
C MET A 506 -31.12 0.29 -9.73
N GLU A 507 -30.92 1.60 -9.65
CA GLU A 507 -31.02 2.39 -8.42
C GLU A 507 -32.43 2.34 -7.82
N SER A 508 -33.47 2.42 -8.65
CA SER A 508 -34.87 2.38 -8.20
C SER A 508 -35.30 1.01 -7.64
N ASN A 509 -34.57 -0.06 -7.96
CA ASN A 509 -34.92 -1.42 -7.55
C ASN A 509 -33.98 -1.97 -6.48
N MET A 510 -32.69 -1.61 -6.50
CA MET A 510 -31.61 -2.12 -5.64
C MET A 510 -32.02 -2.29 -4.18
N GLY A 511 -32.73 -1.32 -3.59
CA GLY A 511 -33.12 -1.35 -2.18
C GLY A 511 -34.11 -2.46 -1.79
N SER A 512 -34.78 -3.09 -2.76
CA SER A 512 -35.75 -4.17 -2.54
C SER A 512 -35.19 -5.58 -2.75
N TYR A 513 -33.91 -5.71 -3.10
CA TYR A 513 -33.27 -7.00 -3.41
C TYR A 513 -32.05 -7.21 -2.52
N ASN A 514 -31.83 -8.45 -2.06
CA ASN A 514 -30.70 -8.80 -1.19
C ASN A 514 -29.47 -9.27 -2.00
N ILE A 515 -29.63 -9.52 -3.30
CA ILE A 515 -28.55 -9.85 -4.24
C ILE A 515 -28.73 -9.01 -5.49
N VAL A 516 -27.67 -8.32 -5.89
CA VAL A 516 -27.61 -7.58 -7.15
C VAL A 516 -26.55 -8.22 -8.04
N HIS A 517 -26.93 -8.59 -9.25
CA HIS A 517 -26.08 -9.18 -10.25
C HIS A 517 -25.90 -8.22 -11.42
N PHE A 518 -24.65 -7.99 -11.83
CA PHE A 518 -24.26 -7.14 -12.95
C PHE A 518 -23.43 -7.93 -13.95
N ALA A 519 -23.97 -8.13 -15.15
CA ALA A 519 -23.24 -8.70 -16.29
C ALA A 519 -23.04 -7.64 -17.38
N THR A 520 -22.04 -6.79 -17.16
CA THR A 520 -21.71 -5.64 -18.01
C THR A 520 -20.19 -5.52 -18.19
N HIS A 521 -19.76 -4.62 -19.09
CA HIS A 521 -18.37 -4.22 -19.17
C HIS A 521 -18.01 -3.26 -18.04
N SER A 522 -16.72 -3.17 -17.74
CA SER A 522 -16.15 -2.10 -16.92
C SER A 522 -15.00 -1.41 -17.66
N ALA A 523 -14.86 -0.10 -17.45
CA ALA A 523 -13.80 0.75 -17.93
C ALA A 523 -13.04 1.30 -16.72
N PHE A 524 -11.80 0.86 -16.56
CA PHE A 524 -10.89 1.41 -15.58
C PHE A 524 -10.01 2.48 -16.23
N VAL A 525 -10.09 3.71 -15.74
CA VAL A 525 -9.20 4.81 -16.12
C VAL A 525 -8.28 5.14 -14.96
N SER A 526 -7.09 5.67 -15.30
CA SER A 526 -6.17 6.20 -14.30
C SER A 526 -6.69 7.56 -13.86
N GLY A 527 -6.80 7.79 -12.55
CA GLY A 527 -7.39 9.01 -11.99
C GLY A 527 -8.23 8.67 -10.77
N HIS A 528 -9.34 9.38 -10.60
CA HIS A 528 -10.23 9.15 -9.47
C HIS A 528 -11.10 7.88 -9.68
N PRO A 529 -11.43 7.13 -8.61
CA PRO A 529 -12.29 5.94 -8.72
C PRO A 529 -13.62 6.19 -9.42
N GLU A 530 -14.25 7.34 -9.17
CA GLU A 530 -15.50 7.79 -9.78
C GLU A 530 -15.41 8.09 -11.27
N GLU A 531 -14.20 8.24 -11.80
CA GLU A 531 -13.97 8.29 -13.24
C GLU A 531 -14.00 6.89 -13.86
N SER A 532 -13.80 5.81 -13.09
CA SER A 532 -13.96 4.45 -13.57
C SER A 532 -15.42 3.98 -13.41
N PHE A 533 -15.91 3.16 -14.34
CA PHE A 533 -17.29 2.63 -14.35
C PHE A 533 -17.32 1.14 -14.62
#